data_AF-A0A9D9P903-F1
#
_entry.id   AF-A0A9D9P903-F1
#
_cell.length_a   1.000
_cell.length_b   1.000
_cell.length_c   1.000
_cell.angle_alpha   90.00
_cell.angle_beta   90.00
_cell.angle_gamma   90.00
#
_symmetry.space_group_name_H-M   'P 1'
#
loop_
_entity.id
_entity.type
_entity.pdbx_description
1 polymer ?
#
loop_
_entity_poly.entity_id
_entity_poly.type
_entity_poly.pdbx_seq_one_letter_code
_entity_poly.pdbx_strand_id
1 'polypeptide(L)' 'MAYWIKINYERDNLVYVVDLDRISAFSLSWNSRLTLYLTDSDQTLVLTEQSEPDAYQKVMDYIEKHTGHSLR' A
#
# COMPACT_ATOMS: atom_id res chain seq x y z
N MET A 1 0.72 15.62 4.27
CA MET A 1 -0.07 15.63 5.51
C MET A 1 -0.16 14.17 5.89
N ALA A 2 0.52 13.71 6.94
CA ALA A 2 0.95 12.31 6.98
C ALA A 2 -0.22 11.31 6.92
N TYR A 3 -0.14 10.36 5.98
CA TYR A 3 -1.15 9.35 5.70
C TYR A 3 -0.68 8.01 6.26
N TRP A 4 -0.80 7.85 7.58
CA TRP A 4 -0.36 6.65 8.26
C TRP A 4 -1.38 5.52 8.14
N ILE A 5 -0.93 4.38 7.60
CA ILE A 5 -1.67 3.13 7.60
C ILE A 5 -0.95 2.07 8.43
N LYS A 6 -1.73 1.11 8.95
CA LYS A 6 -1.23 -0.09 9.62
C LYS A 6 -1.56 -1.28 8.75
N ILE A 7 -0.60 -2.18 8.61
CA ILE A 7 -0.73 -3.42 7.85
C ILE A 7 -0.30 -4.54 8.79
N ASN A 8 -1.21 -5.45 9.08
CA ASN A 8 -0.89 -6.60 9.90
C ASN A 8 -0.36 -7.72 9.01
N TYR A 9 0.78 -8.28 9.37
CA TYR A 9 1.33 -9.44 8.70
C TYR A 9 1.16 -10.65 9.62
N GLU A 10 0.08 -11.41 9.39
CA GLU A 10 -0.27 -12.56 10.23
C GLU A 10 0.84 -13.61 10.33
N ARG A 11 1.67 -13.73 9.28
CA ARG A 11 2.76 -14.73 9.23
C ARG A 11 3.81 -14.55 10.32
N ASP A 12 4.11 -13.32 10.69
CA ASP A 12 5.22 -12.98 11.59
C ASP A 12 4.76 -12.24 12.86
N ASN A 13 3.44 -12.05 13.06
CA ASN A 13 2.88 -11.17 14.10
C ASN A 13 3.52 -9.76 14.09
N LEU A 14 3.96 -9.30 12.91
CA LEU A 14 4.56 -7.99 12.72
C LEU A 14 3.50 -7.00 12.24
N VAL A 15 3.55 -5.79 12.80
CA VAL A 15 2.72 -4.66 12.38
C VAL A 15 3.60 -3.67 11.65
N TYR A 16 3.34 -3.47 10.36
CA TYR A 16 3.98 -2.43 9.57
C TYR A 16 3.17 -1.14 9.70
N VAL A 17 3.88 -0.04 9.95
CA VAL A 17 3.30 1.30 9.99
C VAL A 17 3.95 2.13 8.90
N VAL A 18 3.16 2.55 7.90
CA VAL A 18 3.67 3.16 6.66
C VAL A 18 2.99 4.49 6.44
N ASP A 19 3.79 5.51 6.09
CA ASP A 19 3.30 6.80 5.62
C ASP A 19 3.17 6.78 4.10
N LEU A 20 1.95 6.91 3.60
CA LEU A 20 1.66 6.87 2.16
C LEU A 20 2.22 8.09 1.42
N ASP A 21 2.50 9.20 2.11
CA ASP A 21 3.18 10.37 1.53
C ASP A 21 4.62 10.04 1.09
N ARG A 22 5.21 8.93 1.57
CA ARG A 22 6.58 8.50 1.22
C ARG A 22 6.65 7.53 0.05
N ILE A 23 5.52 7.18 -0.57
CA ILE A 23 5.49 6.31 -1.73
C ILE A 23 6.05 7.06 -2.95
N SER A 24 7.11 6.52 -3.55
CA SER A 24 7.71 7.05 -4.78
C SER A 24 7.03 6.51 -6.04
N ALA A 25 6.59 5.26 -5.99
CA ALA A 25 5.91 4.60 -7.10
C ALA A 25 5.01 3.46 -6.61
N PHE A 26 4.11 3.01 -7.48
CA PHE A 26 3.26 1.84 -7.23
C PHE A 26 3.07 1.03 -8.52
N SER A 27 2.80 -0.26 -8.37
CA SER A 27 2.41 -1.13 -9.48
C SER A 27 1.32 -2.09 -9.03
N LEU A 28 0.27 -2.23 -9.84
CA LEU A 28 -0.79 -3.22 -9.65
C LEU A 28 -0.62 -4.34 -10.67
N SER A 29 -0.47 -5.58 -10.20
CA SER A 29 -0.46 -6.75 -11.09
C SER A 29 -1.85 -7.36 -11.27
N TRP A 30 -2.01 -8.13 -12.35
CA TRP A 30 -3.23 -8.82 -12.78
C TRP A 30 -3.94 -9.68 -11.72
N ASN A 31 -3.26 -10.06 -10.64
CA ASN A 31 -3.80 -10.84 -9.52
C ASN A 31 -4.15 -9.98 -8.29
N SER A 32 -4.47 -8.70 -8.48
CA SER A 32 -4.77 -7.73 -7.42
C SER A 32 -3.68 -7.62 -6.35
N ARG A 33 -2.42 -7.83 -6.77
CA ARG A 33 -1.26 -7.66 -5.90
C ARG A 33 -0.68 -6.27 -6.16
N LEU A 34 -0.81 -5.43 -5.15
CA LEU A 34 -0.31 -4.06 -5.15
C LEU A 34 1.10 -4.05 -4.55
N THR A 35 2.05 -3.47 -5.27
CA THR A 35 3.42 -3.26 -4.78
C THR A 35 3.69 -1.78 -4.68
N LEU A 36 4.12 -1.33 -3.50
CA LEU A 36 4.44 0.05 -3.20
C LEU A 36 5.95 0.18 -3.00
N TYR A 37 6.53 1.19 -3.64
CA TYR A 37 7.94 1.53 -3.55
C TYR A 37 8.06 2.76 -2.67
N LEU A 38 8.88 2.68 -1.62
CA LEU A 38 9.10 3.79 -0.70
C LEU A 38 10.33 4.58 -1.15
N THR A 39 10.29 5.91 -0.96
CA THR A 39 11.36 6.82 -1.41
C THR A 39 12.67 6.61 -0.65
N ASP A 40 12.59 6.24 0.63
CA ASP A 40 13.73 6.19 1.55
C ASP A 40 14.28 4.75 1.80
N SER A 41 13.73 3.73 1.14
CA SER A 41 14.12 2.34 1.40
C SER A 41 14.08 1.47 0.16
N ASP A 42 15.04 0.56 0.03
CA ASP A 42 15.00 -0.55 -0.94
C ASP A 42 13.88 -1.57 -0.65
N GLN A 43 13.14 -1.38 0.45
CA GLN A 43 12.00 -2.20 0.79
C GLN A 43 10.79 -1.86 -0.08
N THR A 44 10.15 -2.92 -0.56
CA THR A 44 8.84 -2.83 -1.22
C THR A 44 7.80 -3.41 -0.29
N LEU A 45 6.64 -2.76 -0.26
CA LEU A 45 5.50 -3.25 0.49
C LEU A 45 4.53 -3.90 -0.49
N VAL A 46 4.24 -5.17 -0.25
CA VAL A 46 3.31 -5.95 -1.06
C VAL A 46 2.02 -6.16 -0.29
N LEU A 47 0.92 -5.70 -0.87
CA LEU A 47 -0.43 -5.84 -0.34
C LEU A 47 -1.29 -6.63 -1.33
N THR A 48 -2.16 -7.47 -0.79
CA THR A 48 -3.22 -8.13 -1.56
C THR A 48 -4.54 -7.91 -0.85
N GLU A 49 -5.61 -7.80 -1.62
CA GLU A 49 -6.96 -7.66 -1.07
C GLU A 49 -7.34 -8.82 -0.13
N GLN A 50 -6.81 -10.02 -0.38
CA GLN A 50 -7.07 -11.22 0.43
C GLN A 50 -6.36 -11.22 1.79
N SER A 51 -5.19 -10.58 1.89
CA SER A 51 -4.42 -10.57 3.13
C SER A 51 -4.88 -9.46 4.05
N GLU A 52 -5.00 -8.24 3.52
CA GLU A 52 -5.33 -7.05 4.31
C GLU A 52 -6.29 -6.14 3.52
N PRO A 53 -7.58 -6.49 3.42
CA PRO A 53 -8.55 -5.79 2.58
C PRO A 53 -8.71 -4.31 2.98
N ASP A 54 -8.71 -4.02 4.29
CA ASP A 54 -8.85 -2.65 4.80
C ASP A 54 -7.66 -1.76 4.42
N ALA A 55 -6.44 -2.28 4.55
CA ALA A 55 -5.24 -1.55 4.17
C ALA A 55 -5.17 -1.38 2.66
N TYR A 56 -5.51 -2.44 1.91
CA TYR A 56 -5.57 -2.42 0.45
C TYR A 56 -6.50 -1.31 -0.05
N GLN A 57 -7.74 -1.25 0.46
CA GLN A 57 -8.70 -0.23 0.05
C GLN A 57 -8.22 1.19 0.39
N LYS A 58 -7.65 1.40 1.58
CA LYS A 58 -7.09 2.72 1.97
C LYS A 58 -5.99 3.19 1.02
N VAL A 59 -5.14 2.29 0.54
CA VAL A 59 -4.09 2.63 -0.42
C VAL A 59 -4.70 2.96 -1.79
N MET A 60 -5.70 2.18 -2.24
CA MET A 60 -6.39 2.45 -3.51
C MET A 60 -7.08 3.82 -3.50
N ASP A 61 -7.82 4.13 -2.43
CA ASP A 61 -8.48 5.43 -2.24
C ASP A 61 -7.46 6.58 -2.19
N TYR A 62 -6.32 6.35 -1.53
CA TYR A 62 -5.24 7.32 -1.47
C TYR A 62 -4.65 7.61 -2.86
N ILE A 63 -4.37 6.57 -3.64
CA ILE A 63 -3.84 6.71 -5.00
C ILE A 63 -4.83 7.46 -5.89
N GLU A 64 -6.10 7.08 -5.88
CA GLU A 64 -7.14 7.74 -6.69
C GLU A 64 -7.29 9.21 -6.31
N LYS A 65 -7.31 9.51 -5.00
CA LYS A 65 -7.43 10.89 -4.50
C LYS A 65 -6.24 11.78 -4.85
N HIS A 66 -5.01 11.25 -4.84
CA HIS A 66 -3.80 12.05 -5.03
C HIS A 66 -3.32 12.11 -6.48
N THR A 67 -3.60 11.06 -7.26
CA THR A 67 -3.11 10.96 -8.65
C THR A 67 -4.24 11.13 -9.68
N GLY A 68 -5.49 10.97 -9.27
CA GLY A 68 -6.64 10.92 -10.19
C GLY A 68 -6.74 9.62 -11.01
N HIS A 69 -5.81 8.68 -10.80
CA HIS A 69 -5.84 7.38 -11.47
C HIS A 69 -6.65 6.37 -10.67
N SER A 70 -7.74 5.89 -11.27
CA SER A 70 -8.47 4.73 -10.76
C SER A 70 -7.78 3.46 -11.25
N LEU A 71 -7.34 2.62 -10.33
CA LEU A 71 -6.67 1.34 -10.62
C LEU A 71 -7.67 0.17 -10.70
N ARG A 72 -8.91 0.47 -11.10
CA ARG A 72 -10.07 -0.42 -11.04
C ARG A 72 -10.55 -0.83 -12.42
#